data_AF-A0AB34ITC3-F1
#
_entry.id   AF-A0AB34ITC3-F1
#
_cell.length_a   1.000
_cell.length_b   1.000
_cell.length_c   1.000
_cell.angle_alpha   90.00
_cell.angle_beta   90.00
_cell.angle_gamma   90.00
#
_symmetry.space_group_name_H-M   'P 1'
#
loop_
_entity.id
_entity.type
_entity.pdbx_description
1 polymer ?
#
loop_
_entity_poly.entity_id
_entity_poly.type
_entity_poly.pdbx_seq_one_letter_code
_entity_poly.pdbx_strand_id
1 'polypeptide(L)'
;MDVPKERLPQIASSLGKEYLSTAPGDQCDWPLRGFLYGMNYRPMLVCPVRTKLANIWVVFLVDTGAPCSSVSGQVLEILVGPGGFVDLHTKVRINGVLIDVAKSQGNHEDIHLLGADYLGKVNAQLTCNYNNRSMLLAQQEETSDDE
;
A
#
# COMPACT_ATOMS: atom_id res chain seq x y z
N MET A 1 -9.71 -11.68 13.52
CA MET A 1 -8.25 -11.64 13.56
C MET A 1 -7.78 -10.79 12.40
N ASP A 2 -7.08 -9.70 12.68
CA ASP A 2 -6.43 -8.86 11.66
C ASP A 2 -5.27 -9.59 10.99
N VAL A 3 -4.79 -9.03 9.87
CA VAL A 3 -3.76 -9.62 9.01
C VAL A 3 -2.46 -9.76 9.82
N PRO A 4 -2.01 -11.00 10.15
CA PRO A 4 -0.78 -11.18 10.92
C PRO A 4 0.44 -10.77 10.07
N LYS A 5 1.44 -10.14 10.68
CA LYS A 5 2.68 -9.72 10.00
C LYS A 5 3.34 -10.86 9.24
N GLU A 6 3.33 -12.06 9.82
CA GLU A 6 3.96 -13.26 9.27
C GLU A 6 3.30 -13.73 7.97
N ARG A 7 2.12 -13.17 7.65
CA ARG A 7 1.34 -13.47 6.44
C ARG A 7 1.65 -12.53 5.27
N LEU A 8 2.31 -11.39 5.52
CA LEU A 8 2.66 -10.43 4.47
C LEU A 8 3.55 -11.03 3.37
N PRO A 9 4.59 -11.86 3.67
CA PRO A 9 5.38 -12.51 2.63
C PRO A 9 4.54 -13.42 1.70
N GLN A 10 3.61 -14.21 2.24
CA GLN A 10 2.77 -15.09 1.43
C GLN A 10 1.74 -14.29 0.62
N ILE A 11 1.22 -13.18 1.17
CA ILE A 11 0.34 -12.25 0.43
C ILE A 11 1.08 -11.66 -0.78
N ALA A 12 2.30 -11.16 -0.58
CA ALA A 12 3.12 -10.63 -1.67
C ALA A 12 3.40 -11.70 -2.73
N SER A 13 3.79 -12.90 -2.29
CA SER A 13 4.10 -14.03 -3.18
C SER A 13 2.90 -14.45 -4.02
N SER A 14 1.69 -14.41 -3.46
CA SER A 14 0.44 -14.70 -4.18
C SER A 14 0.16 -13.69 -5.31
N LEU A 15 0.78 -12.51 -5.25
CA LEU A 15 0.73 -11.46 -6.27
C LEU A 15 2.01 -11.41 -7.12
N GLY A 16 2.86 -12.44 -7.04
CA GLY A 16 4.10 -12.57 -7.82
C GLY A 16 5.22 -11.61 -7.39
N LYS A 17 5.16 -11.08 -6.16
CA LYS A 17 6.15 -10.16 -5.60
C LYS A 17 6.81 -10.78 -4.37
N GLU A 18 8.05 -10.39 -4.10
CA GLU A 18 8.73 -10.76 -2.87
C GLU A 18 8.66 -9.59 -1.88
N TYR A 19 8.11 -9.82 -0.71
CA TYR A 19 7.88 -8.77 0.29
C TYR A 19 9.19 -8.15 0.77
N LEU A 20 9.25 -6.81 0.82
CA LEU A 20 10.42 -6.00 1.17
C LEU A 20 11.65 -6.18 0.26
N SER A 21 11.55 -6.95 -0.83
CA SER A 21 12.60 -6.98 -1.83
C SER A 21 12.56 -5.73 -2.71
N THR A 22 13.65 -5.48 -3.44
CA THR A 22 13.77 -4.34 -4.34
C THR A 22 12.73 -4.39 -5.45
N ALA A 23 11.97 -3.31 -5.62
CA ALA A 23 11.08 -3.15 -6.76
C ALA A 23 11.86 -2.60 -7.97
N PRO A 24 11.76 -3.22 -9.16
CA PRO A 24 12.50 -2.80 -10.35
C PRO A 24 12.03 -1.46 -10.93
N GLY A 25 10.81 -1.03 -10.60
CA GLY A 25 10.22 0.25 -10.98
C GLY A 25 9.40 0.82 -9.83
N ASP A 26 9.00 2.08 -9.94
CA ASP A 26 8.24 2.79 -8.90
C ASP A 26 6.74 2.88 -9.19
N GLN A 27 6.28 2.21 -10.26
CA GLN A 27 4.90 2.13 -10.68
C GLN A 27 4.55 0.71 -11.14
N CYS A 28 3.33 0.31 -10.87
CA CYS A 28 2.60 -0.82 -11.42
C CYS A 28 1.54 -0.29 -12.38
N ASP A 29 1.21 -1.10 -13.38
CA ASP A 29 0.14 -0.80 -14.32
C ASP A 29 -1.23 -0.78 -13.63
N TRP A 30 -2.06 0.19 -14.01
CA TRP A 30 -3.44 0.26 -13.57
C TRP A 30 -4.36 -0.60 -14.46
N PRO A 31 -5.45 -1.16 -13.91
CA PRO A 31 -5.82 -1.16 -12.49
C PRO A 31 -4.92 -2.05 -11.64
N LEU A 32 -4.66 -1.64 -10.39
CA LEU A 32 -3.91 -2.45 -9.44
C LEU A 32 -4.73 -3.67 -9.03
N ARG A 33 -4.12 -4.85 -9.17
CA ARG A 33 -4.73 -6.13 -8.84
C ARG A 33 -4.35 -6.54 -7.42
N GLY A 34 -5.36 -6.93 -6.65
CA GLY A 34 -5.21 -7.43 -5.29
C GLY A 34 -6.19 -8.57 -5.02
N PHE A 35 -6.34 -8.93 -3.74
CA PHE A 35 -7.27 -9.96 -3.32
C PHE A 35 -7.83 -9.71 -1.92
N LEU A 36 -8.92 -10.40 -1.59
CA LEU A 36 -9.57 -10.33 -0.29
C LEU A 36 -8.97 -11.40 0.64
N TYR A 37 -8.25 -10.96 1.67
CA TYR A 37 -7.56 -11.84 2.60
C TYR A 37 -8.37 -12.14 3.86
N GLY A 38 -8.27 -13.38 4.33
CA GLY A 38 -8.85 -13.83 5.59
C GLY A 38 -10.37 -13.93 5.60
N MET A 39 -10.93 -14.25 6.77
CA MET A 39 -12.38 -14.39 6.96
C MET A 39 -13.14 -13.05 6.87
N ASN A 40 -12.43 -11.94 7.12
CA ASN A 40 -12.99 -10.59 7.09
C ASN A 40 -12.88 -9.94 5.70
N TYR A 41 -12.46 -10.69 4.68
CA TYR A 41 -12.34 -10.22 3.30
C TYR A 41 -11.60 -8.89 3.17
N ARG A 42 -10.46 -8.76 3.87
CA ARG A 42 -9.67 -7.54 3.91
C ARG A 42 -9.03 -7.30 2.53
N PRO A 43 -9.28 -6.18 1.84
CA PRO A 43 -8.70 -5.92 0.53
C PRO A 43 -7.21 -5.63 0.64
N MET A 44 -6.39 -6.51 0.08
CA MET A 44 -4.93 -6.41 0.11
C MET A 44 -4.38 -6.20 -1.30
N LEU A 45 -3.38 -5.33 -1.41
CA LEU A 45 -2.62 -5.11 -2.64
C LEU A 45 -1.12 -4.98 -2.36
N VAL A 46 -0.31 -5.03 -3.41
CA VAL A 46 1.14 -4.83 -3.33
C VAL A 46 1.53 -3.66 -4.21
N CYS A 47 2.19 -2.67 -3.61
CA CYS A 47 2.68 -1.48 -4.31
C CYS A 47 4.19 -1.33 -4.12
N PRO A 48 4.89 -0.74 -5.10
CA PRO A 48 6.24 -0.27 -4.86
C PRO A 48 6.18 0.98 -3.97
N VAL A 49 7.04 1.04 -2.97
CA VAL A 49 7.22 2.19 -2.08
C VAL A 49 8.64 2.69 -2.20
N ARG A 50 8.78 3.97 -2.54
CA ARG A 50 10.06 4.56 -2.95
C ARG A 50 10.40 5.81 -2.14
N THR A 51 11.66 5.89 -1.74
CA THR A 51 12.36 7.12 -1.37
C THR A 51 13.49 7.39 -2.36
N LYS A 52 14.37 8.36 -2.04
CA LYS A 52 15.61 8.54 -2.80
C LYS A 52 16.61 7.39 -2.60
N LEU A 53 16.47 6.63 -1.53
CA LEU A 53 17.47 5.64 -1.09
C LEU A 53 17.06 4.21 -1.41
N ALA A 54 15.76 3.90 -1.35
CA ALA A 54 15.25 2.57 -1.59
C ALA A 54 13.94 2.58 -2.38
N ASN A 55 13.66 1.45 -3.03
CA ASN A 55 12.40 1.17 -3.70
C ASN A 55 12.06 -0.30 -3.45
N ILE A 56 10.99 -0.58 -2.71
CA ILE A 56 10.68 -1.94 -2.23
C ILE A 56 9.21 -2.30 -2.41
N TRP A 57 8.91 -3.59 -2.50
CA TRP A 57 7.54 -4.09 -2.53
C TRP A 57 6.93 -4.12 -1.13
N VAL A 58 5.81 -3.43 -0.94
CA VAL A 58 5.07 -3.39 0.33
C VAL A 58 3.63 -3.84 0.12
N VAL A 59 3.17 -4.72 1.01
CA VAL A 59 1.77 -5.16 1.08
C VAL A 59 0.98 -4.14 1.87
N PHE A 60 -0.12 -3.65 1.30
CA PHE A 60 -1.04 -2.72 1.95
C PHE A 60 -2.43 -3.33 2.10
N LEU A 61 -3.07 -3.03 3.22
CA LEU A 61 -4.52 -3.09 3.38
C LEU A 61 -5.11 -1.79 2.82
N VAL A 62 -6.09 -1.91 1.92
CA VAL A 62 -6.87 -0.76 1.44
C VAL A 62 -7.93 -0.43 2.49
N ASP A 63 -7.86 0.76 3.07
CA ASP A 63 -8.78 1.20 4.11
C ASP A 63 -9.39 2.56 3.77
N THR A 64 -10.62 2.51 3.25
CA THR A 64 -11.39 3.72 2.88
C THR A 64 -11.83 4.53 4.11
N GLY A 65 -11.76 3.97 5.32
CA GLY A 65 -12.09 4.64 6.57
C GLY A 65 -10.89 5.29 7.26
N ALA A 66 -9.67 4.94 6.87
CA ALA A 66 -8.46 5.55 7.40
C ALA A 66 -8.19 6.90 6.72
N PRO A 67 -8.05 8.01 7.46
CA PRO A 67 -7.79 9.32 6.84
C PRO A 67 -6.39 9.43 6.22
N CYS A 68 -5.41 8.72 6.78
CA CYS A 68 -4.02 8.77 6.36
C CYS A 68 -3.48 7.37 6.05
N SER A 69 -2.58 7.29 5.08
CA SER A 69 -1.82 6.08 4.76
C SER A 69 -0.70 5.90 5.79
N SER A 70 -0.37 4.64 6.10
CA SER A 70 0.65 4.33 7.10
C SER A 70 1.52 3.15 6.68
N VAL A 71 2.75 3.13 7.20
CA VAL A 71 3.69 2.02 7.04
C VAL A 71 4.34 1.68 8.39
N SER A 72 4.90 0.49 8.52
CA SER A 72 5.52 0.03 9.76
C SER A 72 6.87 0.73 9.97
N GLY A 73 7.36 0.72 11.21
CA GLY A 73 8.71 1.20 11.51
C GLY A 73 9.77 0.47 10.68
N GLN A 74 9.61 -0.84 10.49
CA GLN A 74 10.52 -1.66 9.67
C GLN A 74 10.59 -1.20 8.21
N VAL A 75 9.43 -0.88 7.60
CA VAL A 75 9.40 -0.34 6.23
C VAL A 75 10.13 1.00 6.19
N LEU A 76 9.88 1.90 7.15
CA LEU A 76 10.56 3.19 7.20
C LEU A 76 12.07 3.04 7.38
N GLU A 77 12.55 2.16 8.26
CA GLU A 77 13.97 1.89 8.47
C GLU A 77 14.67 1.46 7.17
N ILE A 78 14.05 0.58 6.39
CA ILE A 78 14.58 0.16 5.08
C ILE A 78 14.60 1.36 4.11
N LEU A 79 13.54 2.18 4.13
CA LEU A 79 13.38 3.31 3.22
C LEU A 79 14.32 4.49 3.51
N VAL A 80 14.67 4.73 4.78
CA VAL A 80 15.63 5.78 5.18
C VAL A 80 17.08 5.29 5.20
N GLY A 81 17.27 3.97 5.17
CA GLY A 81 18.59 3.33 5.15
C GLY A 81 19.33 3.35 6.50
N PRO A 82 20.48 2.67 6.57
CA PRO A 82 21.27 2.58 7.80
C PRO A 82 21.66 3.96 8.34
N GLY A 83 21.36 4.20 9.63
CA GLY A 83 21.64 5.48 10.30
C GLY A 83 20.67 6.62 9.96
N GLY A 84 19.65 6.36 9.13
CA GLY A 84 18.58 7.32 8.85
C GLY A 84 17.64 7.48 10.05
N PHE A 85 17.12 8.69 10.24
CA PHE A 85 16.13 8.97 11.27
C PHE A 85 14.73 8.58 10.78
N VAL A 86 14.03 7.74 11.56
CA VAL A 86 12.64 7.36 11.31
C VAL A 86 11.73 8.35 12.03
N ASP A 87 11.15 9.27 11.26
CA ASP A 87 10.20 10.26 11.78
C ASP A 87 8.78 9.67 11.91
N LEU A 88 7.90 10.36 12.63
CA LEU A 88 6.48 10.01 12.75
C LEU A 88 5.74 10.09 11.41
N HIS A 89 6.20 10.98 10.53
CA HIS A 89 5.68 11.18 9.18
C HIS A 89 6.84 11.15 8.18
N THR A 90 6.65 10.51 7.03
CA THR A 90 7.71 10.44 6.00
C THR A 90 7.10 10.54 4.62
N LYS A 91 7.67 11.42 3.78
CA LYS A 91 7.29 11.53 2.38
C LYS A 91 7.87 10.38 1.57
N VAL A 92 7.00 9.55 1.01
CA VAL A 92 7.33 8.42 0.15
C VAL A 92 6.53 8.48 -1.14
N ARG A 93 6.99 7.84 -2.20
CA ARG A 93 6.16 7.56 -3.37
C ARG A 93 5.56 6.17 -3.26
N ILE A 94 4.24 6.06 -3.25
CA ILE A 94 3.54 4.77 -3.34
C ILE A 94 2.98 4.66 -4.75
N ASN A 95 3.43 3.66 -5.50
CA ASN A 95 3.03 3.49 -6.90
C ASN A 95 3.17 4.79 -7.72
N GLY A 96 4.28 5.51 -7.55
CA GLY A 96 4.59 6.78 -8.20
C GLY A 96 3.98 8.03 -7.57
N VAL A 97 3.02 7.89 -6.64
CA VAL A 97 2.26 9.01 -6.05
C VAL A 97 2.91 9.45 -4.74
N LEU A 98 3.20 10.74 -4.59
CA LEU A 98 3.81 11.29 -3.39
C LEU A 98 2.81 11.38 -2.24
N ILE A 99 3.05 10.62 -1.17
CA ILE A 99 2.24 10.54 0.04
C ILE A 99 3.11 10.84 1.25
N ASP A 100 2.52 11.49 2.25
CA ASP A 100 3.12 11.65 3.56
C ASP A 100 2.56 10.57 4.48
N VAL A 101 3.30 9.46 4.60
CA VAL A 101 2.81 8.30 5.37
C VAL A 101 3.11 8.48 6.84
N ALA A 102 2.16 8.10 7.68
CA ALA A 102 2.39 8.00 9.12
C ALA A 102 3.15 6.71 9.45
N LYS A 103 3.99 6.75 10.50
CA LYS A 103 4.48 5.55 11.15
C LYS A 103 3.33 4.86 11.88
N SER A 104 3.12 3.59 11.60
CA SER A 104 2.08 2.77 12.26
C SER A 104 2.41 2.57 13.74
N GLN A 105 1.39 2.61 14.60
CA GLN A 105 1.52 2.54 16.06
C GLN A 105 0.41 1.67 16.68
N GLY A 106 0.59 1.24 17.93
CA GLY A 106 -0.43 0.53 18.71
C GLY A 106 -0.73 -0.87 18.17
N ASN A 107 -1.99 -1.30 18.10
CA ASN A 107 -2.29 -2.68 17.68
C ASN A 107 -2.07 -2.98 16.18
N HIS A 108 -1.58 -2.01 15.39
CA HIS A 108 -1.39 -2.11 13.94
C HIS A 108 0.04 -1.78 13.49
N GLU A 109 1.04 -1.92 14.38
CA GLU A 109 2.45 -1.55 14.12
C GLU A 109 3.02 -2.19 12.84
N ASP A 110 2.51 -3.37 12.51
CA ASP A 110 3.00 -4.21 11.42
C ASP A 110 2.08 -4.22 10.18
N ILE A 111 0.98 -3.49 10.20
CA ILE A 111 0.04 -3.40 9.07
C ILE A 111 0.23 -2.07 8.37
N HIS A 112 0.35 -2.11 7.04
CA HIS A 112 0.43 -0.91 6.21
C HIS A 112 -0.95 -0.59 5.65
N LEU A 113 -1.33 0.67 5.71
CA LEU A 113 -2.64 1.14 5.25
C LEU A 113 -2.47 2.04 4.04
N LEU A 114 -3.33 1.82 3.04
CA LEU A 114 -3.65 2.83 2.04
C LEU A 114 -4.95 3.52 2.47
N GLY A 115 -4.81 4.73 2.97
CA GLY A 115 -5.90 5.56 3.46
C GLY A 115 -6.50 6.48 2.39
N ALA A 116 -7.49 7.25 2.80
CA ALA A 116 -8.23 8.22 1.99
C ALA A 116 -7.32 9.30 1.36
N ASP A 117 -6.20 9.64 1.99
CA ASP A 117 -5.19 10.56 1.44
C ASP A 117 -4.57 10.05 0.13
N TYR A 118 -4.24 8.76 0.04
CA TYR A 118 -3.76 8.14 -1.18
C TYR A 118 -4.92 7.88 -2.15
N LEU A 119 -6.01 7.29 -1.64
CA LEU A 119 -7.15 6.91 -2.45
C LEU A 119 -7.79 8.11 -3.15
N GLY A 120 -7.94 9.24 -2.45
CA GLY A 120 -8.43 10.49 -3.03
C GLY A 120 -7.47 11.08 -4.07
N LYS A 121 -6.15 11.04 -3.81
CA LYS A 121 -5.14 11.55 -4.75
C LYS A 121 -5.10 10.82 -6.08
N VAL A 122 -5.47 9.54 -6.09
CA VAL A 122 -5.51 8.73 -7.32
C VAL A 122 -6.92 8.59 -7.88
N ASN A 123 -7.90 9.33 -7.35
CA ASN A 123 -9.31 9.21 -7.67
C ASN A 123 -9.77 7.73 -7.73
N ALA A 124 -9.49 7.00 -6.64
CA ALA A 124 -9.55 5.56 -6.63
C ALA A 124 -10.98 5.02 -6.69
N GLN A 125 -11.20 3.99 -7.51
CA GLN A 125 -12.37 3.13 -7.44
C GLN A 125 -11.96 1.73 -6.98
N LEU A 126 -12.45 1.32 -5.80
CA LEU A 126 -12.24 -0.02 -5.26
C LEU A 126 -13.39 -0.95 -5.65
N THR A 127 -13.09 -2.02 -6.38
CA THR A 127 -14.04 -3.10 -6.70
C THR A 127 -13.61 -4.38 -6.00
N CYS A 128 -14.50 -4.96 -5.20
CA CYS A 128 -14.27 -6.22 -4.49
C CYS A 128 -15.21 -7.30 -5.02
N ASN A 129 -14.65 -8.43 -5.46
CA ASN A 129 -15.41 -9.61 -5.84
C ASN A 129 -15.25 -10.68 -4.76
N TYR A 130 -16.29 -10.83 -3.94
CA TYR A 130 -16.29 -11.77 -2.81
C TYR A 130 -16.38 -13.24 -3.23
N ASN A 131 -16.91 -13.54 -4.43
CA ASN A 131 -17.04 -14.91 -4.92
C ASN A 131 -15.68 -15.53 -5.24
N ASN A 132 -14.82 -14.79 -5.95
CA ASN A 132 -13.47 -15.25 -6.29
C ASN A 132 -12.37 -14.63 -5.41
N ARG A 133 -12.77 -13.87 -4.38
CA ARG A 133 -11.88 -13.16 -3.44
C ARG A 133 -10.85 -12.27 -4.14
N SER A 134 -11.21 -11.63 -5.24
CA SER A 134 -10.33 -10.68 -5.94
C SER A 134 -10.73 -9.24 -5.66
N MET A 135 -9.80 -8.31 -5.85
CA MET A 135 -10.10 -6.88 -5.86
C MET A 135 -9.32 -6.15 -6.96
N LEU A 136 -9.89 -5.04 -7.42
CA LEU A 136 -9.26 -4.09 -8.33
C LEU A 136 -9.32 -2.70 -7.71
N LEU A 137 -8.19 -1.98 -7.73
CA LEU A 137 -8.14 -0.55 -7.47
C LEU A 137 -7.86 0.13 -8.80
N ALA A 138 -8.83 0.84 -9.35
CA ALA A 138 -8.68 1.60 -10.58
C ALA A 138 -8.48 3.08 -10.28
N GLN A 139 -7.77 3.79 -11.16
CA GLN A 139 -7.82 5.25 -11.22
C GLN A 139 -8.98 5.63 -12.14
N GLN A 140 -9.79 6.60 -11.73
CA GLN A 140 -10.69 7.26 -12.66
C GLN A 140 -9.95 8.40 -13.34
N GLU A 141 -9.96 8.38 -14.68
CA GLU A 141 -9.59 9.56 -15.46
C GLU A 141 -10.60 10.66 -15.14
N GLU A 142 -10.12 11.87 -14.84
CA GLU A 142 -11.00 13.04 -14.81
C GLU A 142 -11.61 13.16 -16.20
N THR A 143 -12.92 12.94 -16.32
CA THR A 143 -13.65 13.43 -17.47
C THR A 143 -13.52 14.95 -17.41
N SER A 144 -12.82 15.53 -18.38
CA SER A 144 -12.85 16.97 -18.60
C SER A 144 -14.31 17.33 -18.89
N ASP A 145 -14.99 17.87 -17.88
CA ASP A 145 -16.25 18.55 -18.07
C ASP A 145 -15.91 19.84 -18.84
N ASP A 146 -15.91 19.74 -20.16
CA ASP A 146 -15.94 20.90 -21.05
C ASP A 146 -17.34 21.54 -20.91
N GLU A 147 -17.47 22.47 -19.95
CA GLU A 147 -18.56 23.47 -19.89
C GLU A 147 -18.19 24.75 -20.67
#